data_AF-A0A9N9D307-F1
#
_entry.id   AF-A0A9N9D307-F1
#
_cell.length_a   1.000
_cell.length_b   1.000
_cell.length_c   1.000
_cell.angle_alpha   90.00
_cell.angle_beta   90.00
_cell.angle_gamma   90.00
#
_symmetry.space_group_name_H-M   'P 1'
#
loop_
_entity.id
_entity.type
_entity.pdbx_description
1 polymer ?
#
loop_
_entity_poly.entity_id
_entity_poly.type
_entity_poly.pdbx_seq_one_letter_code
_entity_poly.pdbx_strand_id
1 'polypeptide(L)'
;MRAYEVREEQKSFLKNSKDPRPAYFFTKFKYRTLQDDPTSEKLLSLKEKLDTCEYKDDWEEYEDEKNNRKADAHVGFHENLDERLESKKLRWFDSEDDDNEATVASGNFPEKSREEEDEDGASSSASTKAINENQSGNTDNEIKDDIETEGEVDKVITDFLGNVVECSEESKNICLEYTKQYPDGDLIDLRLCSSFLRRIPRSIATPYLSEMDKITESLIPDGVHQFLVQFFSQNISDDEWQIQVDDLRPSEQNNTLMTALVRILRRTLPQFIKAFTLGAQNPLLDIATIEQAHLNAFVHPCLDCALWYLPKIHYEYGEIPSRKHINKNQADGVGFTANNDKFQLVYFEGSRPAEKKVEKEITDAKKISYNLKNLYSEIVKEVIKNRRRLPKKLFVFGEQSFRLRIRLYYLDYCEKFRLNEVDNANLPRDFSEMRDFVYFYESILKWVQDTNRDPHVFHMRMPFFN
;
A
#
# COMPACT_ATOMS: atom_id res chain seq x y z
N MET A 1 36.57 3.60 10.47
CA MET A 1 36.70 2.72 11.66
C MET A 1 35.73 3.19 12.75
N ARG A 2 34.53 2.60 12.84
CA ARG A 2 33.61 2.72 14.00
C ARG A 2 32.38 1.80 13.82
N ALA A 3 32.59 0.49 13.70
CA ALA A 3 31.49 -0.48 13.52
C ALA A 3 31.63 -1.78 14.34
N TYR A 4 32.66 -1.90 15.20
CA TYR A 4 32.93 -3.13 15.95
C TYR A 4 32.63 -3.07 17.46
N GLU A 5 32.29 -1.90 18.01
CA GLU A 5 32.11 -1.73 19.47
C GLU A 5 30.69 -2.09 19.98
N VAL A 6 29.72 -2.37 19.10
CA VAL A 6 28.33 -2.65 19.53
C VAL A 6 28.13 -4.09 20.07
N ARG A 7 29.16 -4.96 20.14
CA ARG A 7 28.95 -6.38 20.49
C ARG A 7 29.19 -6.80 21.94
N GLU A 8 30.02 -6.11 22.71
CA GLU A 8 30.36 -6.60 24.07
C GLU A 8 29.42 -6.09 25.17
N GLU A 9 28.96 -4.84 25.07
CA GLU A 9 27.98 -4.30 26.04
C GLU A 9 26.63 -5.01 25.94
N GLN A 10 26.17 -5.34 24.73
CA GLN A 10 24.92 -6.07 24.51
C GLN A 10 25.00 -7.53 24.99
N LYS A 11 26.16 -8.19 24.82
CA LYS A 11 26.40 -9.54 25.36
C LYS A 11 26.49 -9.53 26.89
N SER A 12 27.15 -8.53 27.46
CA SER A 12 27.24 -8.35 28.92
C SER A 12 25.86 -8.09 29.54
N PHE A 13 25.04 -7.28 28.88
CA PHE A 13 23.65 -7.00 29.28
C PHE A 13 22.80 -8.28 29.31
N LEU A 14 22.89 -9.13 28.28
CA LEU A 14 22.16 -10.41 28.24
C LEU A 14 22.65 -11.43 29.27
N LYS A 15 23.95 -11.46 29.56
CA LYS A 15 24.52 -12.35 30.58
C LYS A 15 24.10 -11.95 32.01
N ASN A 16 24.01 -10.65 32.28
CA ASN A 16 23.85 -10.12 33.63
C ASN A 16 22.44 -9.61 33.94
N SER A 17 21.56 -9.45 32.95
CA SER A 17 20.17 -9.07 33.20
C SER A 17 19.38 -10.22 33.85
N LYS A 18 18.71 -9.91 34.95
CA LYS A 18 17.80 -10.83 35.65
C LYS A 18 16.50 -11.05 34.88
N ASP A 19 16.13 -10.14 33.99
CA ASP A 19 14.88 -10.19 33.25
C ASP A 19 15.02 -9.52 31.85
N PRO A 20 15.41 -10.29 30.82
CA PRO A 20 15.53 -9.75 29.47
C PRO A 20 14.17 -9.79 28.77
N ARG A 21 13.34 -8.76 28.95
CA ARG A 21 12.14 -8.48 28.12
C ARG A 21 12.44 -7.36 27.12
N PRO A 22 11.92 -7.35 25.86
CA PRO A 22 10.86 -8.22 25.32
C PRO A 22 11.30 -9.10 24.11
N ALA A 23 10.49 -10.13 23.85
CA ALA A 23 10.66 -11.17 22.83
C ALA A 23 11.05 -10.67 21.43
N TYR A 24 10.64 -9.46 21.01
CA TYR A 24 11.01 -8.88 19.71
C TYR A 24 12.53 -8.72 19.55
N PHE A 25 13.26 -8.52 20.66
CA PHE A 25 14.72 -8.51 20.66
C PHE A 25 15.29 -9.91 20.32
N PHE A 26 14.68 -10.97 20.85
CA PHE A 26 15.07 -12.37 20.61
C PHE A 26 14.63 -12.89 19.25
N THR A 27 13.47 -12.47 18.72
CA THR A 27 13.03 -12.87 17.37
C THR A 27 13.90 -12.24 16.29
N LYS A 28 14.40 -11.02 16.54
CA LYS A 28 15.27 -10.28 15.60
C LYS A 28 16.74 -10.71 15.68
N PHE A 29 17.21 -11.14 16.86
CA PHE A 29 18.47 -11.86 16.99
C PHE A 29 18.28 -13.31 16.55
N LYS A 30 18.38 -13.57 15.23
CA LYS A 30 18.48 -14.93 14.69
C LYS A 30 19.47 -15.73 15.55
N TYR A 31 19.06 -16.93 15.97
CA TYR A 31 19.82 -18.00 16.65
C TYR A 31 21.23 -18.32 16.09
N ARG A 32 21.68 -17.64 15.04
CA ARG A 32 22.96 -17.86 14.34
C ARG A 32 24.20 -17.48 15.13
N THR A 33 24.10 -16.64 16.17
CA THR A 33 25.26 -16.23 17.00
C THR A 33 25.40 -17.01 18.31
N LEU A 34 24.60 -18.05 18.55
CA LEU A 34 24.61 -18.84 19.79
C LEU A 34 25.07 -20.30 19.59
N GLN A 35 25.66 -20.63 18.43
CA GLN A 35 26.26 -21.95 18.18
C GLN A 35 27.56 -22.21 18.97
N ASP A 36 28.11 -21.20 19.65
CA ASP A 36 29.40 -21.31 20.33
C ASP A 36 29.33 -21.93 21.74
N ASP A 37 28.13 -22.08 22.34
CA ASP A 37 27.96 -22.89 23.56
C ASP A 37 26.54 -23.50 23.66
N PRO A 38 26.35 -24.71 23.11
CA PRO A 38 25.05 -25.39 23.07
C PRO A 38 24.61 -25.96 24.43
N THR A 39 25.40 -25.82 25.50
CA THR A 39 25.12 -26.44 26.81
C THR A 39 24.63 -25.48 27.88
N SER A 40 24.38 -24.21 27.54
CA SER A 40 23.87 -23.24 28.51
C SER A 40 22.44 -23.60 28.95
N GLU A 41 22.34 -24.14 30.17
CA GLU A 41 21.09 -24.55 30.84
C GLU A 41 20.05 -23.41 30.88
N LYS A 42 20.51 -22.16 30.98
CA LYS A 42 19.66 -20.96 30.98
C LYS A 42 19.02 -20.69 29.62
N LEU A 43 19.70 -20.98 28.51
CA LEU A 43 19.15 -20.81 27.16
C LEU A 43 18.17 -21.92 26.79
N LEU A 44 18.43 -23.14 27.24
CA LEU A 44 17.50 -24.26 27.07
C LEU A 44 16.19 -24.01 27.84
N SER A 45 16.27 -23.49 29.07
CA SER A 45 15.09 -23.08 29.85
C SER A 45 14.28 -21.96 29.16
N LEU A 46 14.95 -20.95 28.58
CA LEU A 46 14.30 -19.86 27.84
C LEU A 46 13.59 -20.36 26.58
N LYS A 47 14.20 -21.32 25.87
CA LYS A 47 13.61 -21.95 24.69
C LYS A 47 12.39 -22.79 25.07
N GLU A 48 12.49 -23.59 26.12
CA GLU A 48 11.38 -24.42 26.61
C GLU A 48 10.18 -23.54 26.99
N LYS A 49 10.39 -22.43 27.71
CA LYS A 49 9.33 -21.45 28.06
C LYS A 49 8.69 -20.74 26.85
N LEU A 50 9.48 -20.49 25.80
CA LEU A 50 8.99 -19.94 24.55
C LEU A 50 8.11 -20.98 23.83
N ASP A 51 8.57 -22.22 23.75
CA ASP A 51 7.89 -23.32 23.07
C ASP A 51 6.60 -23.74 23.82
N THR A 52 6.54 -23.59 25.15
CA THR A 52 5.34 -23.83 25.96
C THR A 52 4.37 -22.64 26.04
N CYS A 53 4.70 -21.50 25.40
CA CYS A 53 3.89 -20.28 25.40
C CYS A 53 3.57 -19.71 26.81
N GLU A 54 4.45 -19.93 27.80
CA GLU A 54 4.28 -19.41 29.17
C GLU A 54 4.41 -17.88 29.28
N TYR A 55 4.86 -17.18 28.23
CA TYR A 55 5.00 -15.72 28.19
C TYR A 55 3.71 -14.93 27.95
N LYS A 56 2.55 -15.59 27.99
CA LYS A 56 1.26 -14.97 27.67
C LYS A 56 0.77 -14.00 28.76
N ASP A 57 1.15 -14.25 30.02
CA ASP A 57 0.72 -13.45 31.18
C ASP A 57 1.58 -12.17 31.35
N ASP A 58 2.85 -12.20 30.92
CA ASP A 58 3.78 -11.05 31.04
C ASP A 58 3.44 -9.89 30.07
N TRP A 59 2.60 -10.13 29.06
CA TRP A 59 2.21 -9.10 28.09
C TRP A 59 1.13 -8.16 28.63
N GLU A 60 0.18 -8.68 29.42
CA GLU A 60 -0.80 -7.85 30.11
C GLU A 60 -0.10 -7.02 31.19
N GLU A 61 0.82 -7.62 31.97
CA GLU A 61 1.64 -6.90 32.93
C GLU A 61 2.51 -5.81 32.25
N TYR A 62 3.08 -6.07 31.07
CA TYR A 62 3.85 -5.08 30.32
C TYR A 62 2.99 -3.94 29.77
N GLU A 63 1.81 -4.23 29.19
CA GLU A 63 0.93 -3.16 28.72
C GLU A 63 0.37 -2.35 29.89
N ASP A 64 0.06 -2.98 31.03
CA ASP A 64 -0.32 -2.28 32.26
C ASP A 64 0.82 -1.41 32.79
N GLU A 65 2.05 -1.93 32.85
CA GLU A 65 3.23 -1.16 33.30
C GLU A 65 3.56 -0.01 32.33
N LYS A 66 3.42 -0.22 31.02
CA LYS A 66 3.58 0.81 29.99
C LYS A 66 2.49 1.87 30.05
N ASN A 67 1.25 1.49 30.36
CA ASN A 67 0.15 2.42 30.56
C ASN A 67 0.33 3.22 31.86
N ASN A 68 0.82 2.59 32.92
CA ASN A 68 1.17 3.23 34.19
C ASN A 68 2.34 4.22 34.01
N ARG A 69 3.39 3.86 33.27
CA ARG A 69 4.50 4.79 32.92
C ARG A 69 4.04 5.98 32.07
N LYS A 70 3.02 5.82 31.22
CA LYS A 70 2.43 6.93 30.46
C LYS A 70 1.58 7.83 31.36
N ALA A 71 0.87 7.28 32.34
CA ALA A 71 0.13 8.05 33.33
C ALA A 71 1.09 8.86 34.21
N ASP A 72 2.16 8.24 34.72
CA ASP A 72 3.16 8.91 35.57
C ASP A 72 3.98 9.97 34.80
N ALA A 73 4.32 9.71 33.52
CA ALA A 73 4.98 10.70 32.67
C ALA A 73 4.06 11.88 32.30
N HIS A 74 2.75 11.65 32.25
CA HIS A 74 1.76 12.70 32.00
C HIS A 74 1.55 13.56 33.26
N VAL A 75 1.52 12.98 34.46
CA VAL A 75 1.46 13.72 35.73
C VAL A 75 2.71 14.58 35.92
N GLY A 76 3.91 14.03 35.71
CA GLY A 76 5.17 14.79 35.82
C GLY A 76 5.34 15.88 34.75
N PHE A 77 4.69 15.74 33.58
CA PHE A 77 4.69 16.78 32.55
C PHE A 77 3.82 17.98 32.94
N HIS A 78 2.66 17.75 33.58
CA HIS A 78 1.77 18.83 34.03
C HIS A 78 2.32 19.55 35.26
N GLU A 79 2.91 18.84 36.21
CA GLU A 79 3.57 19.48 37.38
C GLU A 79 4.73 20.41 36.97
N ASN A 80 5.53 20.00 35.98
CA ASN A 80 6.63 20.81 35.45
C ASN A 80 6.14 22.00 34.58
N LEU A 81 4.98 21.85 33.93
CA LEU A 81 4.37 22.90 33.15
C LEU A 81 3.79 24.00 34.05
N ASP A 82 3.14 23.62 35.15
CA ASP A 82 2.58 24.53 36.14
C ASP A 82 3.68 25.30 36.88
N GLU A 83 4.79 24.64 37.28
CA GLU A 83 5.97 25.31 37.85
C GLU A 83 6.59 26.34 36.88
N ARG A 84 6.69 26.02 35.59
CA ARG A 84 7.24 26.94 34.57
C ARG A 84 6.32 28.10 34.25
N LEU A 85 5.01 27.93 34.39
CA LEU A 85 4.02 29.00 34.22
C LEU A 85 4.00 29.96 35.41
N GLU A 86 4.06 29.44 36.64
CA GLU A 86 4.21 30.23 37.87
C GLU A 86 5.52 31.05 37.86
N SER A 87 6.63 30.43 37.46
CA SER A 87 7.96 31.07 37.36
C SER A 87 8.02 32.22 36.33
N LYS A 88 7.21 32.13 35.27
CA LYS A 88 7.12 33.19 34.23
C LYS A 88 6.22 34.33 34.66
N LYS A 89 5.20 34.06 35.47
CA LYS A 89 4.27 35.07 35.98
C LYS A 89 4.96 36.02 36.98
N LEU A 90 5.94 35.53 37.75
CA LEU A 90 6.76 36.37 38.64
C LEU A 90 7.75 37.30 37.91
N ARG A 91 8.12 37.02 36.64
CA ARG A 91 9.10 37.86 35.91
C ARG A 91 8.50 39.07 35.19
N TRP A 92 7.18 39.20 35.14
CA TRP A 92 6.50 40.25 34.39
C TRP A 92 6.03 41.43 35.25
N PHE A 93 6.33 41.43 36.56
CA PHE A 93 5.90 42.49 37.49
C PHE A 93 7.04 43.39 38.01
N ASP A 94 8.29 43.17 37.61
CA ASP A 94 9.47 43.88 38.16
C ASP A 94 10.26 44.71 37.13
N SER A 95 9.61 45.33 36.15
CA SER A 95 10.29 46.34 35.34
C SER A 95 9.37 47.48 34.92
N GLU A 96 9.15 48.39 35.87
CA GLU A 96 8.77 49.77 35.62
C GLU A 96 10.03 50.67 35.67
N ASP A 97 10.09 51.56 34.66
CA ASP A 97 10.51 52.96 34.69
C ASP A 97 11.95 53.47 34.39
N ASP A 98 11.90 54.56 33.59
CA ASP A 98 12.78 55.74 33.39
C ASP A 98 14.08 55.59 32.56
N ASP A 99 14.46 56.48 31.62
CA ASP A 99 13.94 57.81 31.21
C ASP A 99 14.69 58.30 29.92
N ASN A 100 14.01 59.14 29.09
CA ASN A 100 14.41 60.37 28.32
C ASN A 100 15.83 60.54 27.66
N GLU A 101 16.11 61.33 26.58
CA GLU A 101 15.45 62.41 25.82
C GLU A 101 16.22 62.76 24.50
N ALA A 102 15.53 63.43 23.55
CA ALA A 102 15.94 64.58 22.69
C ALA A 102 16.67 64.45 21.29
N THR A 103 15.87 64.74 20.23
CA THR A 103 15.98 65.69 19.08
C THR A 103 17.29 66.03 18.32
N VAL A 104 17.23 66.10 16.96
CA VAL A 104 17.34 67.30 16.04
C VAL A 104 17.39 66.85 14.54
N ALA A 105 17.00 67.75 13.63
CA ALA A 105 16.42 67.59 12.29
C ALA A 105 17.34 67.67 11.03
N SER A 106 16.77 67.22 9.90
CA SER A 106 16.74 67.78 8.52
C SER A 106 18.00 67.88 7.61
N GLY A 107 17.84 67.50 6.32
CA GLY A 107 18.58 68.13 5.20
C GLY A 107 18.76 67.36 3.87
N ASN A 108 17.84 67.61 2.92
CA ASN A 108 18.01 67.83 1.44
C ASN A 108 18.48 66.76 0.41
N PHE A 109 17.65 66.59 -0.64
CA PHE A 109 17.90 66.23 -2.06
C PHE A 109 18.72 67.33 -2.81
N PRO A 110 19.25 67.23 -4.08
CA PRO A 110 18.63 66.56 -5.26
C PRO A 110 19.54 66.01 -6.44
N GLU A 111 18.84 65.37 -7.40
CA GLU A 111 18.94 65.43 -8.89
C GLU A 111 20.13 64.93 -9.78
N LYS A 112 19.70 64.25 -10.88
CA LYS A 112 20.15 64.29 -12.32
C LYS A 112 21.46 63.56 -12.72
N SER A 113 21.64 62.92 -13.90
CA SER A 113 20.94 62.93 -15.21
C SER A 113 21.59 61.94 -16.22
N ARG A 114 20.80 61.45 -17.23
CA ARG A 114 21.12 61.14 -18.67
C ARG A 114 22.04 59.96 -19.04
N GLU A 115 21.95 59.25 -20.17
CA GLU A 115 21.14 59.15 -21.43
C GLU A 115 21.51 57.76 -22.06
N GLU A 116 20.58 56.93 -22.56
CA GLU A 116 20.19 56.64 -23.98
C GLU A 116 21.35 56.13 -24.88
N GLU A 117 21.26 55.01 -25.61
CA GLU A 117 20.50 54.68 -26.85
C GLU A 117 20.33 53.14 -26.96
N ASP A 118 19.16 52.53 -27.21
CA ASP A 118 18.32 52.36 -28.43
C ASP A 118 18.73 51.21 -29.38
N GLU A 119 17.81 50.23 -29.54
CA GLU A 119 17.15 49.82 -30.81
C GLU A 119 16.45 48.43 -30.69
N ASP A 120 15.10 48.48 -30.61
CA ASP A 120 14.05 47.83 -31.43
C ASP A 120 14.16 46.35 -31.89
N GLY A 121 13.07 45.57 -31.98
CA GLY A 121 11.62 45.84 -31.87
C GLY A 121 10.83 44.56 -31.53
N ALA A 122 9.74 44.62 -30.75
CA ALA A 122 8.34 44.94 -31.13
C ALA A 122 7.67 43.81 -31.95
N SER A 123 6.45 43.33 -31.69
CA SER A 123 5.25 43.80 -30.97
C SER A 123 4.31 42.58 -30.78
N SER A 124 3.68 42.26 -29.63
CA SER A 124 2.46 42.83 -28.98
C SER A 124 1.26 42.96 -29.94
N SER A 125 -0.04 42.80 -29.61
CA SER A 125 -0.86 42.91 -28.38
C SER A 125 -2.29 42.41 -28.76
N ALA A 126 -3.06 41.67 -27.94
CA ALA A 126 -3.90 42.00 -26.78
C ALA A 126 -5.14 42.91 -26.98
N SER A 127 -6.28 42.42 -26.44
CA SER A 127 -7.49 43.13 -25.93
C SER A 127 -8.56 43.52 -26.98
N THR A 128 -9.90 43.43 -26.77
CA THR A 128 -10.72 43.74 -25.57
C THR A 128 -12.16 43.17 -25.69
N LYS A 129 -12.81 42.95 -24.54
CA LYS A 129 -14.22 42.56 -24.30
C LYS A 129 -15.28 43.51 -24.87
N ALA A 130 -16.48 42.98 -25.21
CA ALA A 130 -17.79 43.58 -24.87
C ALA A 130 -18.93 42.53 -24.95
N ILE A 131 -19.88 42.66 -24.02
CA ILE A 131 -21.07 41.84 -23.76
C ILE A 131 -22.27 42.41 -24.51
N ASN A 132 -23.17 41.57 -25.07
CA ASN A 132 -24.62 41.78 -24.95
C ASN A 132 -25.45 40.51 -25.24
N GLU A 133 -26.54 40.37 -24.48
CA GLU A 133 -27.43 39.22 -24.31
C GLU A 133 -28.60 39.12 -25.31
N ASN A 134 -29.23 37.93 -25.30
CA ASN A 134 -30.61 37.56 -25.68
C ASN A 134 -30.89 37.33 -27.18
N GLN A 135 -31.60 36.28 -27.64
CA GLN A 135 -32.53 35.37 -26.97
C GLN A 135 -32.88 34.15 -27.87
N SER A 136 -33.27 33.05 -27.23
CA SER A 136 -34.30 32.07 -27.65
C SER A 136 -33.96 30.98 -28.68
N GLY A 137 -34.01 29.72 -28.22
CA GLY A 137 -34.05 28.51 -29.05
C GLY A 137 -33.88 27.21 -28.26
N ASN A 138 -34.89 26.84 -27.48
CA ASN A 138 -35.03 25.57 -26.76
C ASN A 138 -34.65 24.34 -27.60
N THR A 139 -33.87 23.43 -27.01
CA THR A 139 -34.26 22.02 -26.88
C THR A 139 -33.55 21.44 -25.67
N ASP A 140 -34.30 21.32 -24.58
CA ASP A 140 -33.97 20.50 -23.42
C ASP A 140 -33.77 19.05 -23.86
N ASN A 141 -32.58 18.50 -23.61
CA ASN A 141 -32.43 17.08 -23.34
C ASN A 141 -31.81 17.01 -21.95
N GLU A 142 -32.69 16.91 -20.96
CA GLU A 142 -32.38 16.46 -19.61
C GLU A 142 -31.57 15.16 -19.68
N ILE A 143 -30.26 15.25 -19.45
CA ILE A 143 -29.52 14.12 -18.89
C ILE A 143 -29.96 14.08 -17.43
N LYS A 144 -30.97 13.28 -17.14
CA LYS A 144 -31.26 12.83 -15.79
C LYS A 144 -30.06 12.01 -15.34
N ASP A 145 -29.17 12.65 -14.60
CA ASP A 145 -28.30 11.94 -13.67
C ASP A 145 -29.22 11.34 -12.61
N ASP A 146 -29.58 10.07 -12.79
CA ASP A 146 -30.16 9.26 -11.74
C ASP A 146 -29.08 9.08 -10.67
N ILE A 147 -29.08 9.99 -9.68
CA ILE A 147 -28.39 9.77 -8.41
C ILE A 147 -29.19 8.70 -7.67
N GLU A 148 -28.98 7.44 -8.06
CA GLU A 148 -29.42 6.28 -7.28
C GLU A 148 -28.75 6.38 -5.91
N THR A 149 -29.54 6.42 -4.84
CA THR A 149 -28.99 6.40 -3.48
C THR A 149 -28.24 5.08 -3.24
N GLU A 150 -27.11 5.14 -2.54
CA GLU A 150 -26.18 4.01 -2.32
C GLU A 150 -26.87 2.73 -1.80
N GLY A 151 -27.95 2.87 -1.01
CA GLY A 151 -28.74 1.76 -0.49
C GLY A 151 -29.70 1.09 -1.51
N GLU A 152 -30.01 1.73 -2.63
CA GLU A 152 -30.80 1.13 -3.72
C GLU A 152 -29.91 0.26 -4.61
N VAL A 153 -28.66 0.70 -4.83
CA VAL A 153 -27.63 -0.04 -5.57
C VAL A 153 -27.29 -1.37 -4.90
N ASP A 154 -27.09 -1.36 -3.58
CA ASP A 154 -26.75 -2.57 -2.83
C ASP A 154 -27.89 -3.60 -2.83
N LYS A 155 -29.15 -3.15 -2.88
CA LYS A 155 -30.33 -4.04 -3.02
C LYS A 155 -30.37 -4.70 -4.39
N VAL A 156 -30.17 -3.93 -5.46
CA VAL A 156 -30.14 -4.47 -6.83
C VAL A 156 -29.02 -5.50 -6.96
N ILE A 157 -27.83 -5.22 -6.44
CA ILE A 157 -26.70 -6.16 -6.49
C ILE A 157 -27.04 -7.45 -5.72
N THR A 158 -27.61 -7.35 -4.52
CA THR A 158 -27.98 -8.51 -3.72
C THR A 158 -29.05 -9.36 -4.40
N ASP A 159 -30.08 -8.72 -4.98
CA ASP A 159 -31.18 -9.41 -5.66
C ASP A 159 -30.71 -10.17 -6.91
N PHE A 160 -29.73 -9.61 -7.64
CA PHE A 160 -29.18 -10.23 -8.85
C PHE A 160 -28.07 -11.26 -8.56
N LEU A 161 -27.25 -11.04 -7.52
CA LEU A 161 -26.08 -11.88 -7.23
C LEU A 161 -26.36 -12.99 -6.22
N GLY A 162 -27.38 -12.85 -5.35
CA GLY A 162 -27.60 -13.73 -4.20
C GLY A 162 -27.71 -15.23 -4.54
N ASN A 163 -28.12 -15.58 -5.76
CA ASN A 163 -28.21 -16.96 -6.24
C ASN A 163 -27.18 -17.31 -7.32
N VAL A 164 -26.39 -16.34 -7.78
CA VAL A 164 -25.50 -16.48 -8.95
C VAL A 164 -24.04 -16.68 -8.54
N VAL A 165 -23.61 -16.10 -7.41
CA VAL A 165 -22.22 -16.17 -6.94
C VAL A 165 -22.01 -17.39 -6.06
N GLU A 166 -21.04 -18.23 -6.45
CA GLU A 166 -20.67 -19.43 -5.69
C GLU A 166 -19.68 -19.09 -4.57
N CYS A 167 -20.09 -19.24 -3.30
CA CYS A 167 -19.22 -19.11 -2.13
C CYS A 167 -18.93 -20.45 -1.46
N SER A 168 -17.72 -20.58 -0.90
CA SER A 168 -17.37 -21.67 0.01
C SER A 168 -18.15 -21.61 1.32
N GLU A 169 -18.16 -22.72 2.06
CA GLU A 169 -18.84 -22.78 3.36
C GLU A 169 -18.14 -21.90 4.40
N GLU A 170 -16.80 -21.86 4.35
CA GLU A 170 -15.95 -21.01 5.17
C GLU A 170 -16.24 -19.53 4.90
N SER A 171 -16.39 -19.16 3.63
CA SER A 171 -16.80 -17.83 3.20
C SER A 171 -18.17 -17.42 3.74
N LYS A 172 -19.16 -18.31 3.66
CA LYS A 172 -20.51 -18.06 4.21
C LYS A 172 -20.49 -17.93 5.72
N ASN A 173 -19.73 -18.76 6.43
CA ASN A 173 -19.58 -18.68 7.88
C ASN A 173 -19.00 -17.33 8.34
N ILE A 174 -18.02 -16.80 7.61
CA ILE A 174 -17.48 -15.45 7.84
C ILE A 174 -18.57 -14.38 7.66
N CYS A 175 -19.35 -14.46 6.58
CA CYS A 175 -20.41 -13.47 6.30
C CYS A 175 -21.54 -13.52 7.33
N LEU A 176 -21.93 -14.72 7.76
CA LEU A 176 -22.90 -14.93 8.83
C LEU A 176 -22.43 -14.31 10.14
N GLU A 177 -21.17 -14.53 10.52
CA GLU A 177 -20.62 -13.98 11.76
C GLU A 177 -20.47 -12.45 11.69
N TYR A 178 -20.07 -11.91 10.53
CA TYR A 178 -20.05 -10.47 10.30
C TYR A 178 -21.45 -9.87 10.45
N THR A 179 -22.47 -10.47 9.82
CA THR A 179 -23.85 -9.95 9.84
C THR A 179 -24.44 -9.93 11.25
N LYS A 180 -24.04 -10.84 12.14
CA LYS A 180 -24.44 -10.78 13.56
C LYS A 180 -23.85 -9.59 14.29
N GLN A 181 -22.59 -9.24 14.01
CA GLN A 181 -21.87 -8.15 14.68
C GLN A 181 -22.19 -6.78 14.06
N TYR A 182 -22.42 -6.75 12.76
CA TYR A 182 -22.63 -5.55 11.95
C TYR A 182 -23.80 -5.77 10.97
N PRO A 183 -25.07 -5.77 11.43
CA PRO A 183 -26.23 -6.05 10.59
C PRO A 183 -26.36 -5.12 9.38
N ASP A 184 -26.04 -3.84 9.59
CA ASP A 184 -26.10 -2.80 8.56
C ASP A 184 -24.79 -2.66 7.76
N GLY A 185 -23.76 -3.44 8.09
CA GLY A 185 -22.47 -3.41 7.39
C GLY A 185 -22.58 -4.07 6.01
N ASP A 186 -21.97 -3.45 5.01
CA ASP A 186 -22.00 -3.85 3.60
C ASP A 186 -20.66 -4.42 3.08
N LEU A 187 -19.56 -4.06 3.77
CA LEU A 187 -18.19 -4.46 3.43
C LEU A 187 -17.47 -5.10 4.63
N ILE A 188 -16.99 -6.31 4.41
CA ILE A 188 -16.17 -7.08 5.35
C ILE A 188 -14.70 -6.83 5.04
N ASP A 189 -13.98 -6.24 5.99
CA ASP A 189 -12.52 -6.13 5.91
C ASP A 189 -11.88 -7.41 6.47
N LEU A 190 -11.31 -8.24 5.59
CA LEU A 190 -10.70 -9.53 5.91
C LEU A 190 -9.17 -9.48 5.84
N ARG A 191 -8.58 -8.29 5.81
CA ARG A 191 -7.12 -8.16 5.95
C ARG A 191 -6.67 -8.69 7.31
N LEU A 192 -5.47 -9.25 7.39
CA LEU A 192 -4.91 -9.82 8.62
C LEU A 192 -4.83 -8.82 9.79
N CYS A 193 -4.74 -7.52 9.48
CA CYS A 193 -4.73 -6.44 10.46
C CYS A 193 -6.11 -5.87 10.79
N SER A 194 -7.18 -6.34 10.16
CA SER A 194 -8.53 -5.83 10.38
C SER A 194 -9.01 -6.10 11.80
N SER A 195 -9.82 -5.19 12.33
CA SER A 195 -10.43 -5.36 13.66
C SER A 195 -11.41 -6.53 13.70
N PHE A 196 -12.14 -6.75 12.61
CA PHE A 196 -13.12 -7.83 12.50
C PHE A 196 -12.46 -9.21 12.56
N LEU A 197 -11.49 -9.48 11.66
CA LEU A 197 -10.83 -10.78 11.59
C LEU A 197 -10.10 -11.15 12.90
N ARG A 198 -9.58 -10.14 13.62
CA ARG A 198 -8.94 -10.34 14.93
C ARG A 198 -9.92 -10.67 16.07
N ARG A 199 -11.21 -10.36 15.92
CA ARG A 199 -12.23 -10.52 16.96
C ARG A 199 -13.09 -11.77 16.78
N ILE A 200 -13.21 -12.29 15.57
CA ILE A 200 -14.04 -13.48 15.32
C ILE A 200 -13.44 -14.75 15.97
N PRO A 201 -14.27 -15.75 16.31
CA PRO A 201 -13.80 -17.02 16.85
C PRO A 201 -12.79 -17.72 15.93
N ARG A 202 -11.73 -18.29 16.53
CA ARG A 202 -10.70 -19.04 15.79
C ARG A 202 -11.26 -20.23 14.99
N SER A 203 -12.33 -20.86 15.50
CA SER A 203 -13.04 -21.93 14.80
C SER A 203 -13.64 -21.49 13.45
N ILE A 204 -13.84 -20.19 13.24
CA ILE A 204 -14.33 -19.61 11.98
C ILE A 204 -13.15 -19.01 11.19
N ALA A 205 -12.27 -18.26 11.85
CA ALA A 205 -11.15 -17.59 11.19
C ALA A 205 -10.12 -18.57 10.59
N THR A 206 -9.75 -19.62 11.33
CA THR A 206 -8.68 -20.53 10.91
C THR A 206 -9.03 -21.33 9.66
N PRO A 207 -10.23 -21.94 9.54
CA PRO A 207 -10.63 -22.59 8.28
C PRO A 207 -10.65 -21.64 7.09
N TYR A 208 -11.16 -20.42 7.27
CA TYR A 208 -11.19 -19.42 6.21
C TYR A 208 -9.78 -19.03 5.75
N LEU A 209 -8.89 -18.70 6.69
CA LEU A 209 -7.51 -18.35 6.37
C LEU A 209 -6.77 -19.50 5.71
N SER A 210 -6.96 -20.74 6.18
CA SER A 210 -6.38 -21.93 5.56
C SER A 210 -6.91 -22.17 4.13
N GLU A 211 -8.18 -21.86 3.87
CA GLU A 211 -8.74 -21.89 2.52
C GLU A 211 -8.05 -20.86 1.63
N MET A 212 -7.93 -19.61 2.11
CA MET A 212 -7.29 -18.52 1.38
C MET A 212 -5.82 -18.82 1.09
N ASP A 213 -5.05 -19.29 2.08
CA ASP A 213 -3.65 -19.68 1.91
C ASP A 213 -3.49 -20.80 0.87
N LYS A 214 -4.36 -21.81 0.91
CA LYS A 214 -4.35 -22.89 -0.10
C LYS A 214 -4.64 -22.36 -1.49
N ILE A 215 -5.59 -21.43 -1.60
CA ILE A 215 -5.97 -20.77 -2.85
C ILE A 215 -4.83 -19.92 -3.39
N THR A 216 -4.13 -19.14 -2.57
CA THR A 216 -3.09 -18.20 -2.99
C THR A 216 -1.75 -18.89 -3.22
N GLU A 217 -1.32 -19.81 -2.35
CA GLU A 217 -0.04 -20.53 -2.53
C GLU A 217 -0.08 -21.45 -3.75
N SER A 218 -1.25 -22.01 -4.09
CA SER A 218 -1.40 -22.82 -5.32
C SER A 218 -1.28 -22.02 -6.63
N LEU A 219 -1.23 -20.69 -6.58
CA LEU A 219 -1.04 -19.83 -7.76
C LEU A 219 0.41 -19.83 -8.27
N ILE A 220 1.36 -20.19 -7.41
CA ILE A 220 2.78 -20.24 -7.76
C ILE A 220 3.22 -21.70 -7.84
N PRO A 221 3.42 -22.26 -9.04
CA PRO A 221 3.96 -23.60 -9.19
C PRO A 221 5.37 -23.70 -8.58
N ASP A 222 5.69 -24.85 -7.99
CA ASP A 222 7.00 -25.10 -7.37
C ASP A 222 8.19 -24.76 -8.29
N GLY A 223 8.07 -25.04 -9.59
CA GLY A 223 9.11 -24.70 -10.57
C GLY A 223 9.35 -23.19 -10.72
N VAL A 224 8.31 -22.37 -10.56
CA VAL A 224 8.42 -20.89 -10.58
C VAL A 224 9.11 -20.41 -9.31
N HIS A 225 8.70 -20.93 -8.15
CA HIS A 225 9.34 -20.61 -6.87
C HIS A 225 10.82 -21.00 -6.87
N GLN A 226 11.13 -22.24 -7.26
CA GLN A 226 12.51 -22.74 -7.31
C GLN A 226 13.37 -21.92 -8.27
N PHE A 227 12.84 -21.52 -9.43
CA PHE A 227 13.55 -20.64 -10.35
C PHE A 227 13.88 -19.30 -9.70
N LEU A 228 12.91 -18.63 -9.06
CA LEU A 228 13.15 -17.36 -8.37
C LEU A 228 14.20 -17.51 -7.27
N VAL A 229 14.07 -18.54 -6.42
CA VAL A 229 15.04 -18.81 -5.35
C VAL A 229 16.43 -19.04 -5.90
N GLN A 230 16.58 -19.87 -6.93
CA GLN A 230 17.87 -20.14 -7.56
C GLN A 230 18.47 -18.87 -8.17
N PHE A 231 17.66 -18.14 -8.95
CA PHE A 231 18.10 -16.93 -9.64
C PHE A 231 18.57 -15.85 -8.66
N PHE A 232 17.81 -15.57 -7.60
CA PHE A 232 18.13 -14.52 -6.62
C PHE A 232 19.09 -14.96 -5.51
N SER A 233 19.40 -16.25 -5.39
CA SER A 233 20.40 -16.76 -4.44
C SER A 233 21.81 -16.86 -5.03
N GLN A 234 22.00 -16.50 -6.29
CA GLN A 234 23.30 -16.49 -6.95
C GLN A 234 24.30 -15.60 -6.19
N ASN A 235 25.50 -16.12 -5.99
CA ASN A 235 26.61 -15.36 -5.39
C ASN A 235 27.46 -14.77 -6.52
N ILE A 236 26.95 -13.72 -7.13
CA ILE A 236 27.59 -12.97 -8.22
C ILE A 236 27.83 -11.53 -7.78
N SER A 237 28.76 -10.87 -8.45
CA SER A 237 29.07 -9.47 -8.21
C SER A 237 27.97 -8.54 -8.71
N ASP A 238 27.95 -7.32 -8.17
CA ASP A 238 27.02 -6.25 -8.53
C ASP A 238 27.02 -5.97 -10.06
N ASP A 239 28.19 -6.03 -10.69
CA ASP A 239 28.37 -5.78 -12.13
C ASP A 239 27.87 -6.94 -13.01
N GLU A 240 27.83 -8.17 -12.48
CA GLU A 240 27.40 -9.37 -13.22
C GLU A 240 25.87 -9.50 -13.28
N TRP A 241 25.13 -8.85 -12.39
CA TRP A 241 23.67 -8.93 -12.35
C TRP A 241 23.00 -8.49 -13.65
N GLN A 242 23.50 -7.42 -14.28
CA GLN A 242 22.93 -6.92 -15.53
C GLN A 242 23.07 -7.97 -16.64
N ILE A 243 24.23 -8.61 -16.74
CA ILE A 243 24.50 -9.68 -17.73
C ILE A 243 23.55 -10.85 -17.48
N GLN A 244 23.40 -11.29 -16.22
CA GLN A 244 22.49 -12.38 -15.86
C GLN A 244 21.05 -12.08 -16.26
N VAL A 245 20.58 -10.85 -16.07
CA VAL A 245 19.23 -10.44 -16.47
C VAL A 245 19.07 -10.44 -17.98
N ASP A 246 20.04 -9.92 -18.73
CA ASP A 246 19.97 -9.85 -20.19
C ASP A 246 19.97 -11.24 -20.85
N ASP A 247 20.70 -12.17 -20.23
CA ASP A 247 20.82 -13.57 -20.66
C ASP A 247 19.64 -14.45 -20.21
N LEU A 248 18.72 -13.95 -19.36
CA LEU A 248 17.54 -14.72 -18.94
C LEU A 248 16.75 -15.25 -20.14
N ARG A 249 16.60 -16.58 -20.17
CA ARG A 249 15.76 -17.34 -21.11
C ARG A 249 14.73 -18.17 -20.33
N PRO A 250 13.52 -18.35 -20.86
CA PRO A 250 12.57 -19.32 -20.32
C PRO A 250 13.18 -20.72 -20.40
N SER A 251 13.24 -21.43 -19.28
CA SER A 251 13.73 -22.82 -19.21
C SER A 251 12.80 -23.81 -19.91
N GLU A 252 11.49 -23.53 -19.92
CA GLU A 252 10.45 -24.36 -20.54
C GLU A 252 9.63 -23.55 -21.55
N GLN A 253 9.65 -23.98 -22.82
CA GLN A 253 8.94 -23.30 -23.92
C GLN A 253 7.41 -23.32 -23.81
N ASN A 254 6.83 -24.12 -22.90
CA ASN A 254 5.37 -24.29 -22.77
C ASN A 254 4.79 -23.74 -21.46
N ASN A 255 5.61 -23.25 -20.52
CA ASN A 255 5.11 -22.67 -19.28
C ASN A 255 4.88 -21.16 -19.47
N THR A 256 3.61 -20.78 -19.71
CA THR A 256 3.21 -19.38 -19.95
C THR A 256 3.56 -18.48 -18.78
N LEU A 257 3.40 -18.94 -17.53
CA LEU A 257 3.75 -18.18 -16.33
C LEU A 257 5.27 -17.97 -16.25
N MET A 258 6.07 -19.01 -16.45
CA MET A 258 7.53 -18.88 -16.48
C MET A 258 8.01 -17.92 -17.58
N THR A 259 7.42 -18.03 -18.78
CA THR A 259 7.73 -17.13 -19.90
C THR A 259 7.38 -15.68 -19.58
N ALA A 260 6.23 -15.45 -18.95
CA ALA A 260 5.82 -14.13 -18.50
C ALA A 260 6.75 -13.60 -17.40
N LEU A 261 7.08 -14.42 -16.39
CA LEU A 261 8.00 -14.06 -15.31
C LEU A 261 9.36 -13.61 -15.86
N VAL A 262 9.96 -14.38 -16.77
CA VAL A 262 11.24 -13.99 -17.40
C VAL A 262 11.12 -12.64 -18.11
N ARG A 263 10.00 -12.37 -18.81
CA ARG A 263 9.75 -11.09 -19.47
C ARG A 263 9.55 -9.94 -18.49
N ILE A 264 8.93 -10.20 -17.33
CA ILE A 264 8.75 -9.23 -16.25
C ILE A 264 10.13 -8.89 -15.68
N LEU A 265 10.89 -9.89 -15.21
CA LEU A 265 12.23 -9.71 -14.63
C LEU A 265 13.16 -8.91 -15.55
N ARG A 266 13.20 -9.25 -16.84
CA ARG A 266 14.02 -8.54 -17.84
C ARG A 266 13.66 -7.07 -18.02
N ARG A 267 12.42 -6.68 -17.76
CA ARG A 267 11.95 -5.30 -17.91
C ARG A 267 12.08 -4.50 -16.63
N THR A 268 11.94 -5.13 -15.48
CA THR A 268 11.75 -4.43 -14.21
C THR A 268 13.00 -4.46 -13.33
N LEU A 269 13.71 -5.58 -13.29
CA LEU A 269 14.88 -5.75 -12.44
C LEU A 269 16.07 -4.83 -12.79
N PRO A 270 16.37 -4.50 -14.06
CA PRO A 270 17.48 -3.59 -14.39
C PRO A 270 17.39 -2.22 -13.71
N GLN A 271 16.17 -1.71 -13.49
CA GLN A 271 15.96 -0.44 -12.81
C GLN A 271 16.39 -0.50 -11.34
N PHE A 272 16.14 -1.63 -10.66
CA PHE A 272 16.62 -1.87 -9.29
C PHE A 272 18.14 -2.03 -9.26
N ILE A 273 18.71 -2.84 -10.15
CA ILE A 273 20.17 -3.02 -10.25
C ILE A 273 20.86 -1.67 -10.44
N LYS A 274 20.37 -0.85 -11.38
CA LYS A 274 20.88 0.51 -11.61
C LYS A 274 20.81 1.36 -10.34
N ALA A 275 19.71 1.32 -9.59
CA ALA A 275 19.60 2.05 -8.33
C ALA A 275 20.61 1.53 -7.28
N PHE A 276 20.81 0.22 -7.19
CA PHE A 276 21.70 -0.40 -6.21
C PHE A 276 23.17 -0.06 -6.49
N THR A 277 23.58 0.02 -7.77
CA THR A 277 24.95 0.41 -8.15
C THR A 277 25.35 1.82 -7.71
N LEU A 278 24.38 2.67 -7.33
CA LEU A 278 24.64 4.00 -6.78
C LEU A 278 25.13 3.97 -5.32
N GLY A 279 25.13 2.81 -4.66
CA GLY A 279 25.61 2.64 -3.30
C GLY A 279 24.88 3.58 -2.32
N ALA A 280 25.61 4.48 -1.66
CA ALA A 280 25.03 5.44 -0.72
C ALA A 280 24.04 6.44 -1.36
N GLN A 281 24.07 6.62 -2.69
CA GLN A 281 23.15 7.48 -3.43
C GLN A 281 21.92 6.71 -3.95
N ASN A 282 21.79 5.43 -3.60
CA ASN A 282 20.64 4.64 -3.97
C ASN A 282 19.36 5.23 -3.38
N PRO A 283 18.38 5.64 -4.22
CA PRO A 283 17.16 6.29 -3.75
C PRO A 283 16.37 5.40 -2.79
N LEU A 284 16.46 4.07 -2.88
CA LEU A 284 15.72 3.14 -2.02
C LEU A 284 16.27 3.07 -0.59
N LEU A 285 17.46 3.63 -0.32
CA LEU A 285 18.05 3.69 1.02
C LEU A 285 17.60 4.92 1.81
N ASP A 286 17.32 6.04 1.14
CA ASP A 286 16.86 7.28 1.78
C ASP A 286 15.47 7.68 1.30
N ILE A 287 14.50 7.45 2.18
CA ILE A 287 13.09 7.79 2.00
C ILE A 287 12.86 9.26 1.58
N ALA A 288 13.71 10.19 2.03
CA ALA A 288 13.61 11.61 1.68
C ALA A 288 13.87 11.87 0.18
N THR A 289 14.70 11.04 -0.46
CA THR A 289 14.99 11.15 -1.90
C THR A 289 13.88 10.54 -2.77
N ILE A 290 12.96 9.76 -2.20
CA ILE A 290 11.92 9.03 -2.94
C ILE A 290 10.66 9.90 -3.18
N GLU A 291 10.54 11.08 -2.56
CA GLU A 291 9.31 11.91 -2.53
C GLU A 291 8.80 12.43 -3.88
N GLN A 292 9.60 12.47 -4.96
CA GLN A 292 9.21 13.15 -6.21
C GLN A 292 9.06 12.28 -7.47
N ALA A 293 9.49 11.01 -7.48
CA ALA A 293 9.35 10.14 -8.67
C ALA A 293 9.61 8.65 -8.44
N HIS A 294 10.24 8.27 -7.33
CA HIS A 294 10.98 7.01 -7.29
C HIS A 294 10.12 5.79 -7.03
N LEU A 295 9.07 5.85 -6.19
CA LEU A 295 8.20 4.69 -5.99
C LEU A 295 7.46 4.29 -7.27
N ASN A 296 7.04 5.30 -8.04
CA ASN A 296 6.44 5.12 -9.35
C ASN A 296 7.41 4.48 -10.36
N ALA A 297 8.72 4.68 -10.21
CA ALA A 297 9.74 4.08 -11.08
C ALA A 297 10.05 2.62 -10.75
N PHE A 298 9.68 2.12 -9.56
CA PHE A 298 9.97 0.74 -9.14
C PHE A 298 8.71 -0.13 -9.08
N VAL A 299 7.58 0.39 -8.62
CA VAL A 299 6.35 -0.41 -8.44
C VAL A 299 5.51 -0.48 -9.72
N HIS A 300 5.13 0.66 -10.29
CA HIS A 300 4.24 0.66 -11.46
C HIS A 300 4.77 -0.16 -12.66
N PRO A 301 6.07 -0.12 -13.02
CA PRO A 301 6.58 -0.96 -14.10
C PRO A 301 6.43 -2.46 -13.83
N CYS A 302 6.53 -2.88 -12.56
CA CYS A 302 6.30 -4.27 -12.17
C CYS A 302 4.84 -4.66 -12.36
N LEU A 303 3.92 -3.79 -11.90
CA LEU A 303 2.48 -4.02 -12.04
C LEU A 303 2.06 -4.01 -13.52
N ASP A 304 2.48 -3.01 -14.28
CA ASP A 304 2.20 -2.88 -15.72
C ASP A 304 2.66 -4.13 -16.48
N CYS A 305 3.92 -4.53 -16.30
CA CYS A 305 4.45 -5.72 -16.95
C CYS A 305 3.66 -6.98 -16.54
N ALA A 306 3.38 -7.17 -15.25
CA ALA A 306 2.68 -8.36 -14.79
C ALA A 306 1.24 -8.42 -15.34
N LEU A 307 0.48 -7.33 -15.20
CA LEU A 307 -0.89 -7.20 -15.70
C LEU A 307 -0.97 -7.35 -17.23
N TRP A 308 0.03 -6.86 -17.96
CA TRP A 308 0.06 -7.01 -19.41
C TRP A 308 0.43 -8.43 -19.86
N TYR A 309 1.45 -9.05 -19.26
CA TYR A 309 1.94 -10.36 -19.72
C TYR A 309 1.03 -11.52 -19.31
N LEU A 310 0.29 -11.38 -18.21
CA LEU A 310 -0.55 -12.45 -17.67
C LEU A 310 -2.04 -12.26 -18.06
N PRO A 311 -2.84 -11.36 -17.43
CA PRO A 311 -4.28 -11.25 -17.69
C PRO A 311 -4.65 -10.32 -18.86
N LYS A 312 -3.68 -9.69 -19.54
CA LYS A 312 -3.92 -8.70 -20.61
C LYS A 312 -4.74 -7.51 -20.13
N ILE A 313 -4.40 -7.00 -18.94
CA ILE A 313 -4.96 -5.77 -18.40
C ILE A 313 -4.02 -4.62 -18.79
N HIS A 314 -4.60 -3.57 -19.39
CA HIS A 314 -3.90 -2.33 -19.72
C HIS A 314 -3.85 -1.46 -18.46
N TYR A 315 -2.66 -1.27 -17.91
CA TYR A 315 -2.45 -0.50 -16.70
C TYR A 315 -1.97 0.91 -17.04
N GLU A 316 -2.62 1.90 -16.44
CA GLU A 316 -2.26 3.31 -16.54
C GLU A 316 -1.88 3.79 -15.14
N TYR A 317 -0.83 4.60 -15.04
CA TYR A 317 -0.37 5.16 -13.77
C TYR A 317 0.04 6.64 -13.90
N GLY A 318 -0.01 7.35 -12.78
CA GLY A 318 0.04 8.80 -12.68
C GLY A 318 -1.22 9.35 -12.00
N GLU A 319 -1.39 10.68 -11.95
CA GLU A 319 -2.60 11.28 -11.38
C GLU A 319 -3.78 11.11 -12.35
N ILE A 320 -4.50 9.98 -12.24
CA ILE A 320 -5.57 9.65 -13.18
C ILE A 320 -6.89 10.23 -12.67
N PRO A 321 -7.48 11.21 -13.39
CA PRO A 321 -8.76 11.78 -13.01
C PRO A 321 -9.82 10.72 -13.20
N SER A 322 -10.39 10.29 -12.08
CA SER A 322 -11.30 9.18 -12.09
C SER A 322 -12.67 9.67 -12.59
N ARG A 323 -12.97 9.42 -13.88
CA ARG A 323 -14.26 9.84 -14.48
C ARG A 323 -15.46 9.09 -13.92
N LYS A 324 -15.23 7.94 -13.26
CA LYS A 324 -16.27 7.04 -12.71
C LYS A 324 -16.28 6.93 -11.18
N HIS A 325 -15.42 7.63 -10.45
CA HIS A 325 -15.44 7.55 -8.98
C HIS A 325 -16.15 8.75 -8.36
N ILE A 326 -16.91 8.47 -7.31
CA ILE A 326 -17.95 9.34 -6.77
C ILE A 326 -17.43 10.70 -6.24
N ASN A 327 -16.12 10.91 -6.10
CA ASN A 327 -15.56 12.07 -5.39
C ASN A 327 -14.44 12.87 -6.09
N LYS A 328 -14.27 12.79 -7.42
CA LYS A 328 -13.08 13.37 -8.11
C LYS A 328 -11.74 12.88 -7.52
N ASN A 329 -11.75 11.74 -6.83
CA ASN A 329 -10.54 11.14 -6.28
C ASN A 329 -9.59 10.84 -7.44
N GLN A 330 -8.33 11.22 -7.32
CA GLN A 330 -7.30 10.76 -8.24
C GLN A 330 -6.80 9.40 -7.72
N ALA A 331 -6.69 8.45 -8.64
CA ALA A 331 -5.97 7.20 -8.41
C ALA A 331 -4.55 7.40 -8.92
N ASP A 332 -3.55 6.80 -8.25
CA ASP A 332 -2.18 6.82 -8.77
C ASP A 332 -1.96 5.73 -9.84
N GLY A 333 -2.90 4.79 -9.95
CA GLY A 333 -2.98 3.88 -11.08
C GLY A 333 -4.30 3.13 -11.19
N VAL A 334 -4.65 2.73 -12.42
CA VAL A 334 -5.87 1.99 -12.75
C VAL A 334 -5.57 0.97 -13.84
N GLY A 335 -6.35 -0.10 -13.90
CA GLY A 335 -6.19 -1.14 -14.92
C GLY A 335 -7.50 -1.50 -15.59
N PHE A 336 -7.47 -1.58 -16.91
CA PHE A 336 -8.62 -1.88 -17.76
C PHE A 336 -8.46 -3.18 -18.52
N THR A 337 -9.55 -3.90 -18.74
CA THR A 337 -9.55 -5.06 -19.63
C THR A 337 -9.23 -4.65 -21.07
N ALA A 338 -8.40 -5.41 -21.77
CA ALA A 338 -8.08 -5.16 -23.19
C ALA A 338 -9.19 -5.60 -24.17
N ASN A 339 -10.37 -5.98 -23.68
CA ASN A 339 -11.51 -6.42 -24.49
C ASN A 339 -12.40 -5.23 -24.90
N ASN A 340 -13.50 -5.53 -25.60
CA ASN A 340 -14.40 -4.49 -26.11
C ASN A 340 -15.12 -3.68 -25.03
N ASP A 341 -15.30 -4.23 -23.83
CA ASP A 341 -16.05 -3.59 -22.76
C ASP A 341 -15.20 -2.63 -21.92
N LYS A 342 -13.87 -2.84 -21.92
CA LYS A 342 -12.88 -1.98 -21.24
C LYS A 342 -13.24 -1.69 -19.78
N PHE A 343 -13.67 -2.71 -19.04
CA PHE A 343 -13.97 -2.59 -17.61
C PHE A 343 -12.71 -2.25 -16.83
N GLN A 344 -12.83 -1.31 -15.89
CA GLN A 344 -11.79 -1.04 -14.92
C GLN A 344 -11.85 -2.11 -13.82
N LEU A 345 -10.78 -2.87 -13.67
CA LEU A 345 -10.66 -3.96 -12.68
C LEU A 345 -9.64 -3.65 -11.59
N VAL A 346 -8.70 -2.74 -11.84
CA VAL A 346 -7.60 -2.44 -10.91
C VAL A 346 -7.68 -1.00 -10.44
N TYR A 347 -7.42 -0.80 -9.15
CA TYR A 347 -7.26 0.49 -8.50
C TYR A 347 -6.01 0.48 -7.61
N PHE A 348 -5.15 1.49 -7.74
CA PHE A 348 -3.90 1.63 -7.00
C PHE A 348 -3.92 2.95 -6.21
N GLU A 349 -3.47 2.89 -4.96
CA GLU A 349 -3.24 4.07 -4.11
C GLU A 349 -1.83 4.03 -3.51
N GLY A 350 -1.04 5.05 -3.83
CA GLY A 350 0.30 5.25 -3.30
C GLY A 350 0.32 6.31 -2.21
N SER A 351 0.90 5.96 -1.06
CA SER A 351 1.33 6.96 -0.08
C SER A 351 2.74 7.43 -0.39
N ARG A 352 2.99 8.73 -0.12
CA ARG A 352 4.34 9.26 -0.18
C ARG A 352 5.25 8.45 0.76
N PRO A 353 6.45 8.07 0.33
CA PRO A 353 7.33 7.20 1.11
C PRO A 353 7.76 7.79 2.46
N ALA A 354 7.80 9.12 2.58
CA ALA A 354 8.09 9.83 3.82
C ALA A 354 6.94 9.83 4.83
N GLU A 355 5.74 9.41 4.42
CA GLU A 355 4.61 9.28 5.32
C GLU A 355 4.90 8.20 6.36
N LYS A 356 4.72 8.58 7.63
CA LYS A 356 4.98 7.70 8.79
C LYS A 356 3.71 7.48 9.60
N LYS A 357 2.66 8.27 9.37
CA LYS A 357 1.39 8.17 10.08
C LYS A 357 0.64 6.92 9.62
N VAL A 358 0.47 5.99 10.53
CA VAL A 358 -0.32 4.76 10.31
C VAL A 358 -1.76 5.11 9.94
N GLU A 359 -2.25 6.27 10.37
CA GLU A 359 -3.56 6.79 10.00
C GLU A 359 -3.71 6.97 8.48
N LYS A 360 -2.64 7.33 7.76
CA LYS A 360 -2.67 7.40 6.30
C LYS A 360 -2.80 6.02 5.67
N GLU A 361 -2.05 5.02 6.17
CA GLU A 361 -2.17 3.64 5.71
C GLU A 361 -3.62 3.12 5.87
N ILE A 362 -4.25 3.43 7.00
CA ILE A 362 -5.65 3.07 7.26
C ILE A 362 -6.62 3.83 6.34
N THR A 363 -6.38 5.13 6.13
CA THR A 363 -7.24 5.97 5.27
C THR A 363 -7.18 5.52 3.82
N ASP A 364 -5.99 5.20 3.32
CA ASP A 364 -5.79 4.71 1.96
C ASP A 364 -6.45 3.35 1.76
N ALA A 365 -6.32 2.45 2.73
CA ALA A 365 -7.03 1.19 2.68
C ALA A 365 -8.54 1.38 2.61
N LYS A 366 -9.13 2.30 3.40
CA LYS A 366 -10.56 2.63 3.31
C LYS A 366 -10.93 3.20 1.94
N LYS A 367 -10.08 4.07 1.38
CA LYS A 367 -10.26 4.63 0.03
C LYS A 367 -10.25 3.52 -1.02
N ILE A 368 -9.32 2.56 -0.92
CA ILE A 368 -9.27 1.39 -1.80
C ILE A 368 -10.55 0.57 -1.66
N SER A 369 -10.95 0.16 -0.45
CA SER A 369 -12.17 -0.63 -0.23
C SER A 369 -13.39 -0.01 -0.88
N TYR A 370 -13.59 1.29 -0.67
CA TYR A 370 -14.71 2.04 -1.23
C TYR A 370 -14.67 2.08 -2.76
N ASN A 371 -13.51 2.36 -3.34
CA ASN A 371 -13.37 2.40 -4.80
C ASN A 371 -13.53 1.03 -5.43
N LEU A 372 -13.01 -0.04 -4.82
CA LEU A 372 -13.21 -1.40 -5.28
C LEU A 372 -14.69 -1.80 -5.23
N LYS A 373 -15.41 -1.47 -4.14
CA LYS A 373 -16.87 -1.69 -4.06
C LYS A 373 -17.57 -1.03 -5.24
N ASN A 374 -17.26 0.25 -5.50
CA ASN A 374 -17.87 0.99 -6.61
C ASN A 374 -17.54 0.38 -7.98
N LEU A 375 -16.28 0.00 -8.22
CA LEU A 375 -15.88 -0.66 -9.46
C LEU A 375 -16.66 -1.96 -9.68
N TYR A 376 -16.77 -2.78 -8.64
CA TYR A 376 -17.55 -4.01 -8.69
C TYR A 376 -19.01 -3.72 -9.05
N SER A 377 -19.64 -2.79 -8.34
CA SER A 377 -21.03 -2.39 -8.56
C SER A 377 -21.28 -1.89 -9.98
N GLU A 378 -20.38 -1.04 -10.51
CA GLU A 378 -20.49 -0.50 -11.86
C GLU A 378 -20.37 -1.58 -12.94
N ILE A 379 -19.45 -2.55 -12.76
CA ILE A 379 -19.34 -3.71 -13.67
C ILE A 379 -20.65 -4.49 -13.67
N VAL A 380 -21.21 -4.79 -12.50
CA VAL A 380 -22.47 -5.54 -12.37
C VAL A 380 -23.61 -4.78 -13.06
N LYS A 381 -23.76 -3.47 -12.80
CA LYS A 381 -24.78 -2.63 -13.43
C LYS A 381 -24.65 -2.63 -14.94
N GLU A 382 -23.45 -2.46 -15.48
CA GLU A 382 -23.20 -2.42 -16.92
C GLU A 382 -23.45 -3.79 -17.57
N VAL A 383 -23.10 -4.89 -16.92
CA VAL A 383 -23.41 -6.26 -17.38
C VAL A 383 -24.93 -6.49 -17.43
N ILE A 384 -25.67 -6.08 -16.38
CA ILE A 384 -27.14 -6.18 -16.31
C ILE A 384 -27.80 -5.31 -17.37
N LYS A 385 -27.37 -4.04 -17.50
CA LYS A 385 -27.89 -3.09 -18.50
C LYS A 385 -27.73 -3.63 -19.92
N ASN A 386 -26.61 -4.29 -20.19
CA ASN A 386 -26.33 -4.93 -21.46
C ASN A 386 -26.96 -6.33 -21.61
N ARG A 387 -27.78 -6.77 -20.64
CA ARG A 387 -28.46 -8.08 -20.59
C ARG A 387 -27.53 -9.27 -20.76
N ARG A 388 -26.31 -9.14 -20.23
CA ARG A 388 -25.29 -10.18 -20.28
C ARG A 388 -25.38 -11.04 -19.02
N ARG A 389 -24.88 -12.27 -19.13
CA ARG A 389 -24.80 -13.16 -17.98
C ARG A 389 -23.66 -12.68 -17.06
N LEU A 390 -23.98 -12.51 -15.78
CA LEU A 390 -22.97 -12.23 -14.76
C LEU A 390 -22.01 -13.42 -14.62
N PRO A 391 -20.71 -13.17 -14.45
CA PRO A 391 -19.75 -14.23 -14.21
C PRO A 391 -20.06 -14.91 -12.87
N LYS A 392 -19.70 -16.20 -12.74
CA LYS A 392 -19.87 -16.94 -11.49
C LYS A 392 -18.99 -16.39 -10.37
N LYS A 393 -17.86 -15.79 -10.75
CA LYS A 393 -16.92 -15.12 -9.87
C LYS A 393 -16.53 -13.80 -10.52
N LEU A 394 -16.61 -12.72 -9.77
CA LEU A 394 -16.09 -11.43 -10.16
C LEU A 394 -15.13 -10.99 -9.06
N PHE A 395 -13.97 -10.51 -9.48
CA PHE A 395 -12.96 -9.95 -8.61
C PHE A 395 -12.56 -8.59 -9.18
N VAL A 396 -12.40 -7.62 -8.29
CA VAL A 396 -11.72 -6.36 -8.58
C VAL A 396 -10.53 -6.24 -7.64
N PHE A 397 -9.48 -5.58 -8.10
CA PHE A 397 -8.15 -5.71 -7.51
C PHE A 397 -7.64 -4.36 -7.03
N GLY A 398 -7.20 -4.34 -5.77
CA GLY A 398 -6.61 -3.17 -5.14
C GLY A 398 -5.13 -3.35 -4.94
N GLU A 399 -4.38 -2.27 -5.03
CA GLU A 399 -3.02 -2.19 -4.51
C GLU A 399 -2.92 -0.99 -3.58
N GLN A 400 -2.18 -1.17 -2.50
CA GLN A 400 -1.68 -0.08 -1.69
C GLN A 400 -0.16 -0.13 -1.61
N SER A 401 0.47 0.98 -1.92
CA SER A 401 1.86 1.20 -1.56
C SER A 401 1.95 2.15 -0.36
N PHE A 402 2.53 1.67 0.73
CA PHE A 402 2.82 2.47 1.91
C PHE A 402 4.28 2.35 2.29
N ARG A 403 5.02 3.47 2.19
CA ARG A 403 6.48 3.47 2.30
C ARG A 403 7.07 2.53 1.24
N LEU A 404 7.90 1.58 1.63
CA LEU A 404 8.49 0.59 0.72
C LEU A 404 7.74 -0.74 0.76
N ARG A 405 6.50 -0.77 1.26
CA ARG A 405 5.69 -1.99 1.30
C ARG A 405 4.55 -1.88 0.32
N ILE A 406 4.40 -2.92 -0.50
CA ILE A 406 3.21 -3.15 -1.30
C ILE A 406 2.27 -4.09 -0.56
N ARG A 407 0.98 -3.82 -0.64
CA ARG A 407 -0.09 -4.69 -0.17
C ARG A 407 -1.07 -4.90 -1.31
N LEU A 408 -1.38 -6.15 -1.58
CA LEU A 408 -2.13 -6.56 -2.75
C LEU A 408 -3.47 -7.13 -2.30
N TYR A 409 -4.55 -6.58 -2.83
CA TYR A 409 -5.92 -6.87 -2.42
C TYR A 409 -6.76 -7.38 -3.57
N TYR A 410 -7.78 -8.15 -3.24
CA TYR A 410 -8.95 -8.28 -4.10
C TYR A 410 -10.22 -8.03 -3.30
N LEU A 411 -11.26 -7.60 -3.99
CA LEU A 411 -12.61 -7.52 -3.48
C LEU A 411 -13.52 -8.40 -4.30
N ASP A 412 -14.31 -9.21 -3.59
CA ASP A 412 -15.36 -10.03 -4.16
C ASP A 412 -16.68 -9.81 -3.42
N TYR A 413 -17.70 -10.59 -3.80
CA TYR A 413 -19.02 -10.53 -3.20
C TYR A 413 -19.45 -11.93 -2.76
N CYS A 414 -19.89 -12.04 -1.51
CA CYS A 414 -20.53 -13.22 -0.97
C CYS A 414 -21.62 -12.79 0.01
N GLU A 415 -22.81 -12.44 -0.48
CA GLU A 415 -23.91 -11.76 0.25
C GLU A 415 -23.54 -10.33 0.75
N LYS A 416 -22.26 -10.11 1.04
CA LYS A 416 -21.62 -8.85 1.39
C LYS A 416 -20.33 -8.71 0.58
N PHE A 417 -19.88 -7.48 0.38
CA PHE A 417 -18.56 -7.24 -0.22
C PHE A 417 -17.47 -7.68 0.76
N ARG A 418 -16.39 -8.28 0.25
CA ARG A 418 -15.29 -8.73 1.10
C ARG A 418 -13.97 -8.27 0.53
N LEU A 419 -13.21 -7.54 1.33
CA LEU A 419 -11.86 -7.13 0.99
C LEU A 419 -10.86 -8.13 1.58
N ASN A 420 -10.12 -8.81 0.72
CA ASN A 420 -9.10 -9.78 1.07
C ASN A 420 -7.70 -9.23 0.75
N GLU A 421 -6.72 -9.56 1.59
CA GLU A 421 -5.30 -9.37 1.28
C GLU A 421 -4.78 -10.66 0.63
N VAL A 422 -4.28 -10.58 -0.60
CA VAL A 422 -3.63 -11.70 -1.30
C VAL A 422 -2.27 -11.96 -0.69
N ASP A 423 -1.47 -10.89 -0.62
CA ASP A 423 -0.10 -10.94 -0.14
C ASP A 423 0.44 -9.52 0.10
N ASN A 424 1.61 -9.42 0.73
CA ASN A 424 2.35 -8.18 0.90
C ASN A 424 3.86 -8.42 0.86
N ALA A 425 4.61 -7.44 0.37
CA ALA A 425 6.06 -7.54 0.30
C ALA A 425 6.71 -6.17 0.53
N ASN A 426 7.93 -6.17 1.05
CA ASN A 426 8.77 -4.98 1.04
C ASN A 426 9.59 -4.96 -0.25
N LEU A 427 9.80 -3.78 -0.82
CA LEU A 427 10.71 -3.57 -1.92
C LEU A 427 12.15 -3.81 -1.43
N PRO A 428 12.91 -4.69 -2.08
CA PRO A 428 14.34 -4.84 -1.81
C PRO A 428 15.08 -3.53 -2.08
N ARG A 429 16.01 -3.18 -1.19
CA ARG A 429 16.63 -1.86 -1.17
C ARG A 429 18.04 -1.83 -1.68
N ASP A 430 18.78 -2.93 -1.63
CA ASP A 430 20.15 -3.03 -2.12
C ASP A 430 20.52 -4.48 -2.46
N PHE A 431 21.77 -4.71 -2.89
CA PHE A 431 22.25 -6.04 -3.24
C PHE A 431 22.20 -7.06 -2.08
N SER A 432 22.23 -6.60 -0.82
CA SER A 432 22.12 -7.49 0.35
C SER A 432 20.72 -8.06 0.52
N GLU A 433 19.71 -7.40 -0.05
CA GLU A 433 18.30 -7.78 -0.05
C GLU A 433 17.89 -8.49 -1.35
N MET A 434 18.83 -8.88 -2.24
CA MET A 434 18.48 -9.53 -3.52
C MET A 434 17.59 -10.77 -3.37
N ARG A 435 17.77 -11.54 -2.29
CA ARG A 435 16.94 -12.72 -2.01
C ARG A 435 15.49 -12.38 -1.69
N ASP A 436 15.22 -11.16 -1.24
CA ASP A 436 13.87 -10.71 -0.92
C ASP A 436 13.04 -10.42 -2.18
N PHE A 437 13.68 -10.33 -3.37
CA PHE A 437 12.96 -10.26 -4.64
C PHE A 437 12.11 -11.51 -4.92
N VAL A 438 12.46 -12.67 -4.33
CA VAL A 438 11.61 -13.87 -4.42
C VAL A 438 10.21 -13.55 -3.92
N TYR A 439 10.10 -13.03 -2.69
CA TYR A 439 8.81 -12.67 -2.10
C TYR A 439 8.14 -11.54 -2.88
N PHE A 440 8.89 -10.50 -3.25
CA PHE A 440 8.34 -9.36 -4.00
C PHE A 440 7.67 -9.78 -5.33
N TYR A 441 8.38 -10.56 -6.16
CA TYR A 441 7.82 -11.02 -7.43
C TYR A 441 6.73 -12.07 -7.23
N GLU A 442 6.83 -12.96 -6.24
CA GLU A 442 5.77 -13.92 -5.95
C GLU A 442 4.47 -13.25 -5.52
N SER A 443 4.53 -12.25 -4.64
CA SER A 443 3.34 -11.50 -4.23
C SER A 443 2.64 -10.87 -5.43
N ILE A 444 3.39 -10.23 -6.34
CA ILE A 444 2.84 -9.65 -7.57
C ILE A 444 2.25 -10.74 -8.49
N LEU A 445 2.97 -11.85 -8.67
CA LEU A 445 2.50 -12.96 -9.51
C LEU A 445 1.23 -13.60 -8.93
N LYS A 446 1.13 -13.82 -7.62
CA LYS A 446 -0.07 -14.35 -6.94
C LYS A 446 -1.25 -13.44 -7.21
N TRP A 447 -1.08 -12.14 -6.95
CA TRP A 447 -2.13 -11.15 -7.17
C TRP A 447 -2.62 -11.11 -8.62
N VAL A 448 -1.70 -11.10 -9.58
CA VAL A 448 -2.05 -11.04 -11.00
C VAL A 448 -2.59 -12.37 -11.53
N GLN A 449 -2.12 -13.53 -11.06
CA GLN A 449 -2.68 -14.82 -11.47
C GLN A 449 -4.12 -15.00 -11.00
N ASP A 450 -4.46 -14.47 -9.83
CA ASP A 450 -5.83 -14.52 -9.32
C ASP A 450 -6.78 -13.70 -10.21
N THR A 451 -6.29 -12.61 -10.84
CA THR A 451 -7.05 -11.87 -11.87
C THR A 451 -7.36 -12.70 -13.12
N ASN A 452 -6.57 -13.74 -13.38
CA ASN A 452 -6.68 -14.60 -14.57
C ASN A 452 -7.49 -15.88 -14.30
N ARG A 453 -7.91 -16.15 -13.05
CA ARG A 453 -8.67 -17.36 -12.67
C ARG A 453 -10.08 -17.43 -13.25
N ASP A 454 -10.56 -16.37 -13.88
CA ASP A 454 -11.79 -16.42 -14.64
C ASP A 454 -11.60 -15.84 -16.06
N PRO A 455 -11.04 -16.62 -17.00
CA PRO A 455 -10.99 -16.23 -18.42
C PRO A 455 -12.38 -16.15 -19.05
N HIS A 456 -13.43 -16.62 -18.35
CA HIS A 456 -14.82 -16.54 -18.80
C HIS A 456 -15.52 -15.23 -18.41
N VAL A 457 -14.88 -14.34 -17.66
CA VAL A 457 -15.46 -13.00 -17.45
C VAL A 457 -15.61 -12.28 -18.81
N PHE A 458 -14.80 -12.60 -19.84
CA PHE A 458 -14.87 -11.86 -21.11
C PHE A 458 -14.64 -12.61 -22.42
N HIS A 459 -14.45 -13.94 -22.43
CA HIS A 459 -14.56 -14.73 -23.67
C HIS A 459 -15.99 -15.22 -23.90
N MET A 460 -16.94 -14.28 -24.07
CA MET A 460 -18.24 -14.60 -24.65
C MET A 460 -18.16 -14.45 -26.17
N ARG A 461 -18.00 -15.58 -26.87
CA ARG A 461 -18.39 -15.65 -28.30
C ARG A 461 -19.86 -15.26 -28.37
N MET A 462 -20.18 -14.28 -29.22
CA MET A 462 -21.56 -14.00 -29.62
C MET A 462 -22.24 -15.31 -30.05
N PRO A 463 -23.46 -15.62 -29.58
CA PRO A 463 -24.26 -16.62 -30.26
C PRO A 463 -24.57 -16.06 -31.65
N PHE A 464 -23.95 -16.63 -32.67
CA PHE A 464 -24.50 -16.51 -34.02
C PHE A 464 -25.88 -17.17 -33.96
N PHE A 465 -26.92 -16.34 -34.04
CA PHE A 465 -28.27 -16.80 -34.34
C PHE A 465 -28.22 -17.47 -35.72
N ASN A 466 -28.59 -18.75 -35.77
CA ASN A 466 -29.13 -19.40 -36.97
C ASN A 466 -30.63 -19.54 -36.79
#